data_AF-U2B663-F1
#
_entry.id   AF-U2B663-F1
#
_cell.length_a   1.000
_cell.length_b   1.000
_cell.length_c   1.000
_cell.angle_alpha   90.00
_cell.angle_beta   90.00
_cell.angle_gamma   90.00
#
_symmetry.space_group_name_H-M   'P 1'
#
loop_
_entity.id
_entity.type
_entity.pdbx_description
1 polymer ?
#
loop_
_entity_poly.entity_id
_entity_poly.type
_entity_poly.pdbx_seq_one_letter_code
_entity_poly.pdbx_strand_id
1 'polypeptide(L)'
;LLAALHGLRLWHWHLPGIWRVPLLWSLHLAYAWLLVATLGMAAWHLGWLAQPSPASHALAVGALGGLVLAMMARVSLGHTGRPLQPPKAMAWAFTVLNLGALIRVAAGGSWLWLAALCWGLAFALFVVHYAPLLCRARVDGHPG
;
A
#
# COMPACT_ATOMS: atom_id res chain seq x y z
N LEU A 1 -4.72 -23.17 -0.48
CA LEU A 1 -4.10 -23.02 -1.82
C LEU A 1 -3.68 -21.58 -2.12
N LEU A 2 -4.62 -20.61 -2.13
CA LEU A 2 -4.33 -19.21 -2.50
C LEU A 2 -3.19 -18.58 -1.69
N ALA A 3 -3.23 -18.69 -0.35
CA ALA A 3 -2.17 -18.16 0.51
C ALA A 3 -0.79 -18.75 0.17
N ALA A 4 -0.70 -20.06 -0.10
CA ALA A 4 0.56 -20.68 -0.49
C ALA A 4 1.09 -20.14 -1.83
N LEU A 5 0.21 -19.96 -2.82
CA LEU A 5 0.58 -19.39 -4.13
C LEU A 5 1.03 -17.92 -3.99
N HIS A 6 0.34 -17.12 -3.19
CA HIS A 6 0.74 -15.75 -2.90
C HIS A 6 2.08 -15.69 -2.15
N GLY A 7 2.32 -16.60 -1.20
CA GLY A 7 3.59 -16.70 -0.48
C GLY A 7 4.76 -17.07 -1.38
N LEU A 8 4.58 -18.08 -2.26
CA LEU A 8 5.58 -18.47 -3.25
C LEU A 8 5.91 -17.32 -4.20
N ARG A 9 4.89 -16.60 -4.67
CA ARG A 9 5.07 -15.46 -5.57
C ARG A 9 5.74 -14.28 -4.87
N LEU A 10 5.37 -13.98 -3.63
CA LEU A 10 6.01 -12.95 -2.82
C LEU A 10 7.49 -13.26 -2.64
N TRP A 11 7.83 -14.50 -2.32
CA TRP A 11 9.22 -14.96 -2.22
C TRP A 11 9.98 -14.81 -3.54
N HIS A 12 9.38 -15.27 -4.64
CA HIS A 12 10.02 -15.22 -5.95
C HIS A 12 10.23 -13.80 -6.48
N TRP A 13 9.35 -12.86 -6.12
CA TRP A 13 9.46 -11.44 -6.48
C TRP A 13 10.31 -10.63 -5.49
N HIS A 14 10.83 -11.26 -4.45
CA HIS A 14 11.80 -10.61 -3.57
C HIS A 14 13.15 -10.54 -4.29
N LEU A 15 13.61 -9.31 -4.51
CA LEU A 15 14.92 -9.05 -5.11
C LEU A 15 15.81 -8.34 -4.08
N PRO A 16 17.12 -8.67 -4.02
CA PRO A 16 18.05 -7.92 -3.19
C PRO A 16 18.01 -6.42 -3.55
N GLY A 17 17.69 -5.56 -2.58
CA GLY A 17 17.65 -4.11 -2.76
C GLY A 17 16.27 -3.48 -2.92
N ILE A 18 15.16 -4.25 -2.95
CA ILE A 18 13.80 -3.67 -3.01
C ILE A 18 13.55 -2.62 -1.92
N TRP A 19 14.11 -2.82 -0.72
CA TRP A 19 13.93 -1.95 0.44
C TRP A 19 14.57 -0.57 0.29
N ARG A 20 15.52 -0.41 -0.65
CA ARG A 20 16.17 0.89 -0.92
C ARG A 20 15.31 1.79 -1.81
N VAL A 21 14.31 1.24 -2.50
CA VAL A 21 13.48 1.96 -3.48
C VAL A 21 12.04 2.07 -2.96
N PRO A 22 11.58 3.27 -2.53
CA PRO A 22 10.25 3.48 -1.95
C PRO A 22 9.08 2.96 -2.78
N LEU A 23 9.17 3.08 -4.11
CA LEU A 23 8.13 2.60 -5.02
C LEU A 23 8.08 1.07 -5.11
N LEU A 24 9.19 0.37 -4.86
CA LEU A 24 9.24 -1.10 -4.97
C LEU A 24 8.82 -1.77 -3.68
N TRP A 25 9.38 -1.34 -2.54
CA TRP A 25 9.01 -1.98 -1.28
C TRP A 25 7.55 -1.74 -0.90
N SER A 26 6.96 -0.59 -1.27
CA SER A 26 5.54 -0.32 -1.01
C SER A 26 4.62 -1.29 -1.75
N LEU A 27 4.96 -1.64 -3.00
CA LEU A 27 4.25 -2.66 -3.77
C LEU A 27 4.43 -4.06 -3.17
N HIS A 28 5.66 -4.37 -2.76
CA HIS A 28 5.95 -5.66 -2.14
C HIS A 28 5.18 -5.84 -0.83
N LEU A 29 5.08 -4.77 -0.02
CA LEU A 29 4.35 -4.77 1.24
C LEU A 29 2.84 -4.82 1.03
N ALA A 30 2.30 -4.11 0.03
CA ALA A 30 0.91 -4.25 -0.39
C ALA A 30 0.60 -5.68 -0.83
N TYR A 31 1.52 -6.34 -1.54
CA TYR A 31 1.37 -7.74 -1.91
C TYR A 31 1.44 -8.69 -0.70
N ALA A 32 2.29 -8.39 0.28
CA ALA A 32 2.33 -9.13 1.54
C ALA A 32 1.00 -9.04 2.30
N TRP A 33 0.31 -7.90 2.27
CA TRP A 33 -1.03 -7.79 2.83
C TRP A 33 -2.07 -8.67 2.13
N LEU A 34 -1.92 -8.93 0.82
CA LEU A 34 -2.79 -9.88 0.11
C LEU A 34 -2.61 -11.30 0.66
N LEU A 35 -1.38 -11.70 0.95
CA LEU A 35 -1.09 -12.96 1.64
C LEU A 35 -1.76 -12.99 3.01
N VAL A 36 -1.58 -11.94 3.83
CA VAL A 36 -2.21 -11.83 5.15
C VAL A 36 -3.73 -11.91 5.07
N ALA A 37 -4.35 -11.25 4.10
CA ALA A 37 -5.79 -11.29 3.91
C ALA A 37 -6.31 -12.70 3.57
N THR A 38 -5.64 -13.41 2.67
CA THR A 38 -6.03 -14.79 2.32
C THR A 38 -5.82 -15.76 3.47
N LEU A 39 -4.76 -15.59 4.27
CA LEU A 39 -4.55 -16.34 5.50
C LEU A 39 -5.63 -16.04 6.55
N GLY A 40 -5.95 -14.76 6.75
CA GLY A 40 -7.01 -14.34 7.67
C GLY A 40 -8.38 -14.90 7.26
N MET A 41 -8.70 -14.89 5.96
CA MET A 41 -9.94 -15.45 5.47
C MET A 41 -10.01 -16.97 5.69
N ALA A 42 -8.90 -17.68 5.45
CA ALA A 42 -8.81 -19.11 5.75
C ALA A 42 -8.98 -19.39 7.25
N ALA A 43 -8.32 -18.62 8.11
CA ALA A 43 -8.43 -18.76 9.57
C ALA A 43 -9.87 -18.52 10.06
N TRP A 44 -10.60 -17.57 9.46
CA TRP A 44 -12.01 -17.37 9.76
C TRP A 44 -12.88 -18.58 9.36
N HIS A 45 -12.68 -19.13 8.15
CA HIS A 45 -13.42 -20.33 7.72
C HIS A 45 -13.11 -21.58 8.56
N LEU A 46 -11.92 -21.66 9.16
CA LEU A 46 -11.53 -22.72 10.10
C LEU A 46 -12.02 -22.46 11.54
N GLY A 47 -12.71 -21.35 11.80
CA GLY A 47 -13.23 -20.98 13.12
C GLY A 47 -12.18 -20.41 14.08
N TRP A 48 -10.96 -20.11 13.62
CA TRP A 48 -9.88 -19.55 14.46
C TRP A 48 -10.01 -18.04 14.67
N LEU A 49 -10.74 -17.36 13.80
CA LEU A 49 -11.11 -15.95 13.97
C LEU A 49 -12.62 -15.85 14.22
N ALA A 50 -12.99 -15.03 15.20
CA ALA A 50 -14.41 -14.82 15.53
C ALA A 50 -15.16 -14.04 14.43
N GLN A 51 -14.45 -13.20 13.66
CA GLN A 51 -15.06 -12.32 12.66
C GLN A 51 -14.17 -12.22 11.41
N PRO A 52 -14.75 -12.08 10.20
CA PRO A 52 -13.99 -11.90 8.96
C PRO A 52 -13.43 -10.47 8.80
N SER A 53 -13.89 -9.52 9.63
CA SER A 53 -13.57 -8.10 9.53
C SER A 53 -12.07 -7.80 9.41
N PRO A 54 -11.16 -8.39 10.23
CA PRO A 54 -9.72 -8.15 10.11
C PRO A 54 -9.15 -8.60 8.75
N ALA A 55 -9.61 -9.74 8.23
CA ALA A 55 -9.16 -10.25 6.93
C ALA A 55 -9.60 -9.33 5.78
N SER A 56 -10.85 -8.86 5.81
CA SER A 56 -11.36 -7.91 4.82
C SER A 56 -10.62 -6.56 4.87
N HIS A 57 -10.23 -6.08 6.05
CA HIS A 57 -9.47 -4.84 6.17
C HIS A 57 -8.00 -5.01 5.80
N ALA A 58 -7.40 -6.18 6.04
CA ALA A 58 -6.09 -6.52 5.49
C ALA A 58 -6.10 -6.46 3.96
N LEU A 59 -7.18 -6.96 3.33
CA LEU A 59 -7.36 -6.88 1.88
C LEU A 59 -7.57 -5.43 1.41
N ALA A 60 -8.56 -4.73 1.98
CA ALA A 60 -8.97 -3.42 1.49
C ALA A 60 -7.95 -2.32 1.83
N VAL A 61 -7.57 -2.22 3.11
CA VAL A 61 -6.72 -1.11 3.61
C VAL A 61 -5.25 -1.41 3.33
N GLY A 62 -4.79 -2.62 3.66
CA GLY A 62 -3.40 -3.02 3.51
C GLY A 62 -3.03 -3.29 2.05
N ALA A 63 -3.71 -4.24 1.41
CA ALA A 63 -3.34 -4.67 0.07
C ALA A 63 -3.79 -3.69 -1.02
N LEU A 64 -5.09 -3.44 -1.14
CA LEU A 64 -5.62 -2.58 -2.21
C LEU A 64 -5.24 -1.11 -1.98
N GLY A 65 -5.41 -0.59 -0.77
CA GLY A 65 -4.99 0.77 -0.43
C GLY A 65 -3.50 1.00 -0.68
N GLY A 66 -2.65 0.07 -0.22
CA GLY A 66 -1.20 0.11 -0.46
C GLY A 66 -0.84 0.06 -1.94
N LEU A 67 -1.44 -0.87 -2.69
CA LEU A 67 -1.21 -1.03 -4.12
C LEU A 67 -1.62 0.23 -4.89
N VAL A 68 -2.79 0.77 -4.60
CA VAL A 68 -3.31 1.99 -5.25
C VAL A 68 -2.38 3.17 -4.97
N LEU A 69 -2.01 3.41 -3.72
CA LEU A 69 -1.13 4.52 -3.37
C LEU A 69 0.24 4.41 -4.06
N ALA A 70 0.82 3.20 -4.08
CA ALA A 70 2.11 2.94 -4.72
C ALA A 70 2.05 3.07 -6.25
N MET A 71 0.99 2.55 -6.87
CA MET A 71 0.75 2.67 -8.31
C MET A 71 0.52 4.12 -8.72
N MET A 72 -0.34 4.87 -8.01
CA MET A 72 -0.57 6.28 -8.30
C MET A 72 0.73 7.07 -8.26
N ALA A 73 1.55 6.92 -7.21
CA ALA A 73 2.85 7.60 -7.12
C ALA A 73 3.77 7.28 -8.31
N ARG A 74 3.87 6.00 -8.69
CA ARG A 74 4.71 5.56 -9.82
C ARG A 74 4.21 6.10 -11.15
N VAL A 75 2.91 5.96 -11.39
CA VAL A 75 2.24 6.31 -12.66
C VAL A 75 2.21 7.82 -12.86
N SER A 76 1.99 8.61 -11.79
CA SER A 76 2.07 10.07 -11.86
C SER A 76 3.47 10.58 -12.23
N LEU A 77 4.54 9.96 -11.73
CA LEU A 77 5.90 10.31 -12.16
C LEU A 77 6.14 9.91 -13.62
N GLY A 78 5.77 8.68 -13.99
CA GLY A 78 5.96 8.15 -15.34
C GLY A 78 5.23 8.94 -16.42
N HIS A 79 3.95 9.25 -16.23
CA HIS A 79 3.17 10.00 -17.23
C HIS A 79 3.52 11.49 -17.29
N THR A 80 4.13 12.03 -16.24
CA THR A 80 4.56 13.43 -16.27
C THR A 80 5.99 13.64 -16.79
N GLY A 81 6.61 12.56 -17.30
CA GLY A 81 7.98 12.58 -17.84
C GLY A 81 9.05 12.80 -16.78
N ARG A 82 8.74 12.56 -15.50
CA ARG A 82 9.65 12.81 -14.37
C ARG A 82 10.38 11.53 -13.98
N PRO A 83 11.61 11.63 -13.43
CA PRO A 83 12.32 10.45 -12.95
C PRO A 83 11.50 9.74 -11.88
N LEU A 84 11.57 8.40 -11.84
CA LEU A 84 10.86 7.55 -10.88
C LEU A 84 11.47 7.61 -9.47
N GLN A 85 11.74 8.82 -9.00
CA GLN A 85 12.30 9.14 -7.69
C GLN A 85 11.24 9.93 -6.91
N PRO A 86 10.43 9.27 -6.08
CA PRO A 86 9.41 9.98 -5.33
C PRO A 86 10.05 10.89 -4.27
N PRO A 87 9.37 11.98 -3.88
CA PRO A 87 9.81 12.80 -2.75
C PRO A 87 9.89 11.95 -1.48
N LYS A 88 10.78 12.31 -0.56
CA LYS A 88 10.95 11.61 0.74
C LYS A 88 9.64 11.49 1.52
N ALA A 89 8.73 12.46 1.38
CA ALA A 89 7.39 12.44 1.96
C ALA A 89 6.56 11.23 1.52
N MET A 90 6.78 10.68 0.32
CA MET A 90 6.05 9.50 -0.15
C MET A 90 6.45 8.23 0.60
N ALA A 91 7.72 8.11 0.99
CA ALA A 91 8.15 6.99 1.84
C ALA A 91 7.45 7.03 3.21
N TRP A 92 7.24 8.24 3.76
CA TRP A 92 6.41 8.44 4.95
C TRP A 92 4.96 8.07 4.71
N ALA A 93 4.36 8.51 3.59
CA ALA A 93 2.99 8.16 3.23
C ALA A 93 2.78 6.64 3.19
N PHE A 94 3.69 5.89 2.53
CA PHE A 94 3.63 4.44 2.50
C PHE A 94 3.77 3.80 3.89
N THR A 95 4.66 4.33 4.72
CA THR A 95 4.90 3.81 6.08
C THR A 95 3.68 4.03 6.97
N VAL A 96 3.13 5.25 6.97
CA VAL A 96 1.95 5.61 7.75
C VAL A 96 0.72 4.81 7.30
N LEU A 97 0.55 4.58 6.00
CA LEU A 97 -0.54 3.74 5.49
C LEU A 97 -0.44 2.31 6.04
N ASN A 98 0.76 1.71 6.04
CA ASN A 98 0.98 0.37 6.55
C ASN A 98 0.78 0.29 8.06
N LEU A 99 1.19 1.32 8.80
CA LEU A 99 0.90 1.42 10.23
C LEU A 99 -0.61 1.50 10.48
N GLY A 100 -1.34 2.29 9.69
CA GLY A 100 -2.80 2.37 9.75
C GLY A 100 -3.48 1.03 9.47
N ALA A 101 -3.01 0.28 8.46
CA ALA A 101 -3.48 -1.06 8.17
C ALA A 101 -3.21 -2.03 9.32
N LEU A 102 -2.01 -1.99 9.90
CA LEU A 102 -1.64 -2.82 11.05
C LEU A 102 -2.52 -2.53 12.27
N ILE A 103 -2.71 -1.27 12.62
CA ILE A 103 -3.62 -0.85 13.69
C ILE A 103 -5.03 -1.34 13.40
N ARG A 104 -5.52 -1.18 12.17
CA ARG A 104 -6.88 -1.60 11.79
C ARG A 104 -7.10 -3.10 11.98
N VAL A 105 -6.09 -3.91 11.68
CA VAL A 105 -6.18 -5.37 11.72
C VAL A 105 -5.91 -5.91 13.13
N ALA A 106 -4.98 -5.31 13.88
CA ALA A 106 -4.51 -5.84 15.16
C ALA A 106 -5.15 -5.20 16.41
N ALA A 107 -5.51 -3.91 16.37
CA ALA A 107 -5.78 -3.14 17.58
C ALA A 107 -7.24 -3.23 18.10
N GLY A 108 -8.09 -4.09 17.53
CA GLY A 108 -9.50 -4.17 17.90
C GLY A 108 -10.27 -2.86 17.69
N GLY A 109 -11.38 -2.66 18.38
CA GLY A 109 -12.29 -1.52 18.17
C GLY A 109 -11.80 -0.17 18.72
N SER A 110 -10.86 -0.14 19.65
CA SER A 110 -10.50 1.07 20.42
C SER A 110 -9.57 2.05 19.69
N TRP A 111 -8.83 1.59 18.68
CA TRP A 111 -7.84 2.40 17.96
C TRP A 111 -8.22 2.69 16.50
N LEU A 112 -9.50 2.49 16.14
CA LEU A 112 -9.97 2.64 14.77
C LEU A 112 -9.85 4.08 14.24
N TRP A 113 -10.03 5.07 15.11
CA TRP A 113 -9.84 6.49 14.76
C TRP A 113 -8.39 6.77 14.33
N LEU A 114 -7.41 6.15 15.00
CA LEU A 114 -6.00 6.32 14.69
C LEU A 114 -5.66 5.66 13.35
N ALA A 115 -6.22 4.46 13.09
CA ALA A 115 -6.08 3.82 11.79
C ALA A 115 -6.64 4.69 10.65
N ALA A 116 -7.81 5.31 10.86
CA ALA A 116 -8.42 6.22 9.90
C ALA A 116 -7.56 7.48 9.66
N LEU A 117 -7.00 8.06 10.73
CA LEU A 117 -6.08 9.21 10.62
C LEU A 117 -4.81 8.84 9.85
N CYS A 118 -4.20 7.70 10.13
CA CYS A 118 -3.03 7.22 9.38
C CYS A 118 -3.35 7.05 7.90
N TRP A 119 -4.48 6.42 7.57
CA TRP A 119 -4.92 6.25 6.19
C TRP A 119 -5.14 7.60 5.51
N GLY A 120 -5.90 8.51 6.13
CA GLY A 120 -6.17 9.85 5.61
C GLY A 120 -4.89 10.66 5.39
N LEU A 121 -3.97 10.64 6.35
CA LEU A 121 -2.68 11.33 6.25
C LEU A 121 -1.83 10.81 5.09
N ALA A 122 -1.80 9.49 4.88
CA ALA A 122 -1.04 8.90 3.77
C ALA A 122 -1.54 9.39 2.40
N PHE A 123 -2.85 9.41 2.19
CA PHE A 123 -3.44 9.93 0.94
C PHE A 123 -3.32 11.44 0.83
N ALA A 124 -3.46 12.18 1.93
CA ALA A 124 -3.26 13.62 1.94
C ALA A 124 -1.83 14.00 1.52
N LEU A 125 -0.81 13.30 2.03
CA LEU A 125 0.58 13.48 1.61
C LEU A 125 0.76 13.25 0.10
N PHE A 126 0.11 12.22 -0.45
CA PHE A 126 0.13 12.00 -1.89
C PHE A 126 -0.48 13.18 -2.65
N VAL A 127 -1.69 13.61 -2.28
CA VAL A 127 -2.38 14.73 -2.95
C VAL A 127 -1.54 16.00 -2.90
N VAL A 128 -1.02 16.38 -1.74
CA VAL A 128 -0.22 17.60 -1.56
C VAL A 128 1.02 17.61 -2.47
N HIS A 129 1.69 16.48 -2.64
CA HIS A 129 2.92 16.41 -3.43
C HIS A 129 2.70 16.13 -4.92
N TYR A 130 1.63 15.44 -5.29
CA TYR A 130 1.41 14.98 -6.67
C TYR A 130 0.35 15.78 -7.42
N ALA A 131 -0.62 16.41 -6.76
CA ALA A 131 -1.58 17.31 -7.43
C ALA A 131 -0.89 18.42 -8.26
N PRO A 132 0.08 19.20 -7.72
CA PRO A 132 0.75 20.23 -8.53
C PRO A 132 1.58 19.62 -9.68
N LEU A 133 2.00 18.37 -9.54
CA LEU A 133 2.77 17.65 -10.54
C LEU A 133 1.91 17.31 -11.77
N LEU A 134 0.66 16.93 -11.51
CA LEU A 134 -0.35 16.53 -12.49
C LEU A 134 -1.03 17.73 -13.15
N CYS A 135 -1.12 18.87 -12.45
CA CYS A 135 -1.70 20.10 -12.99
C CYS A 135 -0.70 20.97 -13.77
N ARG A 136 0.54 20.51 -13.94
CA ARG A 136 1.59 21.20 -14.72
C ARG A 136 1.89 20.41 -15.97
N ALA A 137 2.21 21.13 -17.05
CA ALA A 137 2.70 20.54 -18.28
C ALA A 137 3.85 19.57 -18.00
N ARG A 138 3.91 18.52 -18.82
CA ARG A 138 4.99 17.54 -18.75
C ARG A 138 6.36 18.19 -18.92
N VAL A 139 7.35 17.62 -18.24
CA VAL A 139 8.73 18.14 -18.27
C VAL A 139 9.44 17.81 -19.59
N ASP A 140 8.99 16.77 -20.30
CA ASP A 140 9.56 16.30 -21.57
C ASP A 140 8.96 16.99 -22.81
N GLY A 141 7.99 17.89 -22.63
CA GLY A 141 7.36 18.65 -23.72
C GLY A 141 6.43 17.84 -24.63
N HIS A 142 6.17 16.56 -24.31
CA HIS A 142 5.21 15.75 -25.04
C HIS A 142 3.76 16.12 -24.68
N PRO A 143 2.77 15.81 -25.55
CA PRO A 143 1.37 16.02 -25.22
C PRO A 143 0.97 15.24 -23.96
N GLY A 144 0.38 15.94 -22.99
CA GLY A 144 -0.12 15.39 -21.73
C GLY A 144 -0.07 16.37 -20.58
#